data_AF-A0ABC9QKR8-F1
#
_entry.id   AF-A0ABC9QKR8-F1
#
_cell.length_a   1.000
_cell.length_b   1.000
_cell.length_c   1.000
_cell.angle_alpha   90.00
_cell.angle_beta   90.00
_cell.angle_gamma   90.00
#
_symmetry.space_group_name_H-M   'P 1'
#
loop_
_entity.id
_entity.type
_entity.pdbx_description
1 polymer ?
#
loop_
_entity_poly.entity_id
_entity_poly.type
_entity_poly.pdbx_seq_one_letter_code
_entity_poly.pdbx_strand_id
1 'polypeptide(L)' 'DPRFPHFVIIINHKGNYLQVLDPSHGEYISSKSQFFSIWDRYNKGGYALIVAPKKELKPFKLNTPKSLHFDFSPFSLF' A
#
# COMPACT_ATOMS: atom_id res chain seq x y z
N ASP A 1 -14.80 6.50 -4.94
CA ASP A 1 -15.15 7.39 -6.07
C ASP A 1 -13.93 8.23 -6.42
N PRO A 2 -13.27 7.99 -7.56
CA PRO A 2 -11.99 8.61 -7.93
C PRO A 2 -12.10 10.10 -8.32
N ARG A 3 -13.24 10.75 -8.05
CA ARG A 3 -13.47 12.17 -8.35
C ARG A 3 -12.67 13.12 -7.46
N PHE A 4 -12.17 12.67 -6.31
CA PHE A 4 -11.41 13.50 -5.39
C PHE A 4 -9.95 13.02 -5.28
N PRO A 5 -8.98 13.93 -5.09
CA PRO A 5 -7.62 13.56 -4.76
C PRO A 5 -7.61 12.64 -3.53
N HIS A 6 -6.94 11.49 -3.65
CA HIS A 6 -6.86 10.49 -2.60
C HIS A 6 -5.40 10.18 -2.28
N PHE A 7 -5.10 10.09 -0.99
CA PHE A 7 -3.76 9.76 -0.52
C PHE A 7 -3.75 8.33 0.03
N VAL A 8 -2.73 7.58 -0.38
CA VAL A 8 -2.48 6.22 0.09
C VAL A 8 -1.00 6.09 0.45
N ILE A 9 -0.68 5.14 1.32
CA ILE A 9 0.72 4.79 1.61
C ILE A 9 1.08 3.59 0.75
N ILE A 10 2.24 3.65 0.11
CA ILE A 10 2.76 2.59 -0.74
C ILE A 10 3.95 1.92 -0.06
N ILE A 11 3.93 0.59 0.04
CA ILE A 11 5.11 -0.21 0.35
C ILE A 11 5.53 -0.90 -0.95
N ASN A 12 6.67 -0.46 -1.49
CA ASN A 12 7.21 -1.01 -2.72
C ASN A 12 8.02 -2.29 -2.42
N HIS A 13 7.66 -3.38 -3.09
CA HIS A 13 8.38 -4.66 -3.01
C HIS A 13 9.20 -4.93 -4.27
N LYS A 14 10.15 -5.85 -4.16
CA LYS A 14 10.85 -6.42 -5.32
C LYS A 14 9.85 -7.22 -6.16
N GLY A 15 9.90 -7.05 -7.48
CA GLY A 15 8.94 -7.68 -8.42
C GLY A 15 7.90 -6.70 -8.98
N ASN A 16 6.76 -7.24 -9.41
CA ASN A 16 5.73 -6.50 -10.17
C ASN A 16 4.49 -6.12 -9.35
N TYR A 17 4.60 -6.12 -8.03
CA TYR A 17 3.52 -5.77 -7.11
C TYR A 17 3.99 -4.77 -6.06
N LEU A 18 3.02 -4.11 -5.44
CA LEU A 18 3.17 -3.23 -4.30
C LEU A 18 2.01 -3.46 -3.34
N GLN A 19 2.22 -3.09 -2.08
CA GLN A 19 1.18 -3.08 -1.07
C GLN A 19 0.69 -1.63 -0.90
N VAL A 20 -0.64 -1.47 -0.83
CA VAL A 20 -1.31 -0.19 -0.65
C VAL A 20 -2.01 -0.20 0.71
N LEU A 21 -1.75 0.81 1.52
CA LEU A 21 -2.52 1.10 2.73
C LEU A 21 -3.46 2.27 2.43
N ASP A 22 -4.74 1.96 2.26
CA ASP A 22 -5.79 2.91 1.92
C ASP A 22 -6.65 3.20 3.16
N PRO A 23 -6.74 4.47 3.62
CA PRO A 23 -7.55 4.80 4.79
C PRO A 23 -9.05 4.49 4.62
N SER A 24 -9.54 4.33 3.38
CA SER A 24 -10.94 4.03 3.08
C SER A 24 -11.23 2.54 2.91
N HIS A 25 -10.23 1.72 2.56
CA HIS A 25 -10.43 0.31 2.18
C HIS A 25 -9.53 -0.68 2.93
N GLY A 26 -8.64 -0.19 3.79
CA GLY A 26 -7.66 -1.01 4.48
C GLY A 26 -6.45 -1.36 3.60
N GLU A 27 -5.87 -2.52 3.85
CA GLU A 27 -4.66 -3.01 3.18
C GLU A 27 -5.00 -3.91 1.98
N TYR A 28 -4.32 -3.70 0.85
CA TYR A 28 -4.42 -4.61 -0.30
C TYR A 28 -3.14 -4.63 -1.15
N ILE A 29 -3.01 -5.68 -1.97
CA ILE A 29 -1.93 -5.83 -2.95
C ILE A 29 -2.42 -5.37 -4.32
N SER A 30 -1.59 -4.63 -5.04
CA SER A 30 -1.83 -4.24 -6.43
C SER A 30 -0.62 -4.55 -7.30
N SER A 31 -0.84 -4.91 -8.57
CA SER A 31 0.26 -4.94 -9.52
C SER A 31 0.74 -3.51 -9.80
N LYS A 32 2.03 -3.35 -10.09
CA LYS A 32 2.62 -2.04 -10.40
C LYS A 32 1.94 -1.41 -11.61
N SER A 33 1.63 -2.20 -12.63
CA SER A 33 0.92 -1.73 -13.83
C SER A 33 -0.49 -1.21 -13.51
N GLN A 34 -1.26 -1.95 -12.70
CA GLN A 34 -2.59 -1.50 -12.27
C GLN A 34 -2.50 -0.22 -11.44
N PHE A 35 -1.61 -0.18 -10.44
CA PHE A 35 -1.43 1.01 -9.64
C PHE A 35 -1.04 2.25 -10.47
N PHE A 36 -0.08 2.12 -11.39
CA PHE A 36 0.36 3.22 -12.24
C PHE A 36 -0.71 3.68 -13.23
N SER A 37 -1.59 2.78 -13.70
CA SER A 37 -2.74 3.17 -14.53
C SER A 37 -3.73 4.12 -13.84
N ILE A 38 -3.69 4.16 -12.50
CA ILE A 38 -4.52 5.05 -11.68
C ILE A 38 -3.71 6.28 -11.25
N TRP A 39 -2.52 6.05 -10.68
CA TRP A 39 -1.66 7.11 -10.13
C TRP A 39 -1.16 8.10 -11.18
N ASP A 40 -0.85 7.60 -12.39
CA ASP A 40 -0.45 8.43 -13.54
C ASP A 40 -1.40 8.23 -14.73
N ARG A 41 -2.71 8.21 -14.45
CA ARG A 41 -3.75 7.98 -15.46
C ARG A 41 -3.63 8.86 -16.71
N TYR A 42 -3.18 10.11 -16.54
CA TYR A 42 -3.13 11.10 -17.62
C TYR A 42 -1.72 11.29 -18.21
N ASN A 43 -0.75 10.43 -17.84
CA ASN A 43 0.65 10.55 -18.26
C ASN A 43 1.24 11.95 -17.99
N LYS A 44 0.86 12.54 -16.85
CA LYS A 44 1.37 13.85 -16.38
C LYS A 44 2.31 13.71 -15.19
N GLY A 45 2.56 12.48 -14.76
CA GLY A 45 3.21 12.14 -13.51
C GLY A 45 2.23 12.13 -12.35
N GLY A 46 2.42 11.18 -11.43
CA GLY A 46 1.77 11.18 -10.13
C GLY A 46 2.63 11.88 -9.08
N TYR A 47 1.99 12.35 -8.01
CA TYR A 47 2.68 12.99 -6.89
C TYR A 47 3.07 11.94 -5.84
N ALA A 48 4.27 12.08 -5.29
CA ALA A 48 4.76 11.29 -4.17
C ALA A 48 5.38 12.21 -3.11
N LEU A 49 5.04 11.96 -1.84
CA LEU A 49 5.68 12.59 -0.69
C LEU A 49 6.62 11.59 -0.04
N ILE A 50 7.91 11.93 0.02
CA ILE A 50 8.92 11.13 0.72
C ILE A 50 9.19 11.80 2.07
N VAL A 51 8.89 11.08 3.15
CA VAL A 51 9.21 11.53 4.51
C VAL A 51 10.47 10.82 4.97
N ALA A 52 11.58 11.55 5.01
CA ALA A 52 12.85 11.07 5.54
C ALA A 52 13.12 11.73 6.90
N PRO A 53 13.54 10.97 7.92
CA PRO A 53 13.84 11.53 9.22
C PRO A 53 15.13 12.36 9.19
N LYS A 54 15.14 13.53 9.86
CA LYS A 54 16.32 14.41 9.95
C LYS A 54 17.44 13.90 10.87
N LYS A 55 17.11 12.95 11.75
CA LYS A 55 18.01 12.29 12.70
C LYS A 55 17.68 10.79 12.68
N GLU A 56 18.61 9.93 13.06
CA GLU A 56 18.33 8.50 13.21
C GLU A 56 17.07 8.31 14.07
N LEU A 57 16.07 7.64 13.50
CA LEU A 57 14.87 7.28 14.25
C LEU A 57 15.27 6.22 15.26
N LYS A 58 14.84 6.39 16.51
CA LYS A 58 14.91 5.30 17.47
C LYS A 58 14.10 4.13 16.89
N PRO A 59 14.66 2.93 16.80
CA PRO A 59 13.93 1.78 16.28
C PRO A 59 12.67 1.58 17.12
N PHE A 60 11.51 1.75 16.49
CA PHE A 60 10.24 1.43 17.12
C PHE A 60 10.08 -0.08 17.07
N LYS A 61 10.14 -0.72 18.25
CA LYS A 61 9.87 -2.14 18.37
C LYS A 61 8.35 -2.32 18.28
N LEU A 62 7.86 -2.53 17.06
CA LEU A 62 6.47 -2.89 16.84
C LEU A 62 6.24 -4.25 17.51
N ASN A 63 5.47 -4.26 18.60
CA ASN A 63 5.05 -5.50 19.26
C ASN A 63 3.97 -6.17 18.39
N THR A 64 4.38 -6.76 17.28
CA THR A 64 3.49 -7.62 16.49
C THR A 64 3.30 -8.95 17.22
N PRO A 65 2.09 -9.51 17.27
CA PRO A 65 1.90 -10.88 17.74
C PRO A 65 2.79 -11.83 16.93
N LYS A 66 3.43 -12.80 17.61
CA LYS A 66 4.38 -13.76 17.00
C LYS A 66 3.73 -14.60 15.88
N SER A 67 2.40 -14.75 15.95
CA SER A 67 1.58 -15.34 14.90
C SER A 67 0.59 -14.30 14.41
N LEU A 68 0.75 -13.85 13.17
CA LEU A 68 -0.38 -13.35 12.40
C LEU A 68 -1.20 -14.59 12.04
N HIS A 69 -2.26 -14.85 12.80
CA HIS A 69 -3.27 -15.83 12.43
C HIS A 69 -4.04 -15.25 11.24
N PHE A 70 -3.49 -15.42 10.04
CA PHE A 70 -4.25 -15.23 8.82
C PHE A 70 -5.18 -16.44 8.70
N ASP A 71 -6.45 -16.25 9.09
CA ASP A 71 -7.49 -17.18 8.68
C ASP A 71 -7.71 -16.98 7.18
N PHE A 72 -7.00 -17.80 6.39
CA PHE A 72 -7.32 -17.97 4.99
C PHE A 72 -8.66 -18.72 4.96
N SER A 73 -9.76 -18.00 4.72
CA SER A 73 -10.99 -18.59 4.21
C SER A 73 -10.87 -18.64 2.69
N PRO A 74 -10.35 -19.73 2.08
CA PRO A 74 -10.57 -19.91 0.65
C PRO A 74 -12.08 -19.95 0.45
N PHE A 75 -12.58 -19.08 -0.43
CA PHE A 75 -13.97 -19.01 -0.82
C PHE A 75 -14.57 -20.41 -0.95
N SER A 76 -15.61 -20.72 -0.15
CA SER A 76 -16.43 -21.90 -0.41
C SER A 76 -17.22 -21.63 -1.67
N LEU A 77 -16.92 -22.36 -2.74
CA LEU A 77 -17.79 -22.44 -3.90
C LEU A 77 -19.06 -23.19 -3.45
N PHE A 78 -20.13 -22.43 -3.22
CA PHE A 78 -21.50 -22.94 -3.35
C PHE A 78 -21.99 -22.61 -4.76
#